data_AF-A0A9E5R7R2-F1
#
_entry.id   AF-A0A9E5R7R2-F1
#
_cell.length_a   1.000
_cell.length_b   1.000
_cell.length_c   1.000
_cell.angle_alpha   90.00
_cell.angle_beta   90.00
_cell.angle_gamma   90.00
#
_symmetry.space_group_name_H-M   'P 1'
#
loop_
_entity.id
_entity.type
_entity.pdbx_description
1 polymer ?
#
loop_
_entity_poly.entity_id
_entity_poly.type
_entity_poly.pdbx_seq_one_letter_code
_entity_poly.pdbx_strand_id
1 'polypeptide(L)'
;MRAGLNGTDSTLARAHALRRLLIQGIEGLRPGEGFGISDEWRYFNALYFPYVLGFSPYQHLPPGEPLPPGADAVLGWLRVQVPQRTLHNWQNRGAALVATALREWEANGHCR
;
A
#
# COMPACT_ATOMS: atom_id res chain seq x y z
N MET A 1 -23.84 30.19 20.39
CA MET A 1 -23.16 28.91 20.69
C MET A 1 -22.21 28.62 19.51
N ARG A 2 -20.94 29.00 19.62
CA ARG A 2 -19.95 28.84 18.53
C ARG A 2 -19.38 27.43 18.59
N ALA A 3 -19.69 26.60 17.61
CA ALA A 3 -19.10 25.28 17.45
C ALA A 3 -17.64 25.44 16.97
N GLY A 4 -16.70 25.33 17.90
CA GLY A 4 -15.28 25.23 17.58
C GLY A 4 -14.88 23.77 17.40
N LEU A 5 -14.97 23.24 16.17
CA LEU A 5 -14.45 21.90 15.79
C LEU A 5 -14.03 21.83 14.30
N ASN A 6 -13.37 22.84 13.72
CA ASN A 6 -13.09 22.81 12.27
C ASN A 6 -11.64 22.44 11.87
N GLY A 7 -10.68 22.38 12.80
CA GLY A 7 -9.26 22.15 12.47
C GLY A 7 -8.81 20.68 12.51
N THR A 8 -9.22 19.96 13.57
CA THR A 8 -8.82 18.55 13.79
C THR A 8 -9.69 17.58 13.00
N ASP A 9 -11.00 17.85 12.93
CA ASP A 9 -11.95 17.05 12.16
C ASP A 9 -11.65 17.12 10.65
N SER A 10 -11.25 18.30 10.16
CA SER A 10 -10.79 18.46 8.77
C SER A 10 -9.45 17.76 8.50
N THR A 11 -8.54 17.74 9.47
CA THR A 11 -7.25 17.03 9.35
C THR A 11 -7.45 15.51 9.31
N LEU A 12 -8.26 14.96 10.20
CA LEU A 12 -8.56 13.53 10.25
C LEU A 12 -9.34 13.10 8.99
N ALA A 13 -10.35 13.86 8.57
CA ALA A 13 -11.09 13.60 7.34
C ALA A 13 -10.16 13.59 6.11
N ARG A 14 -9.22 14.55 6.03
CA ARG A 14 -8.22 14.59 4.97
C ARG A 14 -7.28 13.38 5.03
N ALA A 15 -6.85 12.97 6.22
CA ALA A 15 -6.02 11.77 6.39
C ALA A 15 -6.74 10.50 5.91
N HIS A 16 -8.03 10.34 6.23
CA HIS A 16 -8.84 9.24 5.72
C HIS A 16 -9.03 9.29 4.20
N ALA A 17 -9.23 10.47 3.62
CA ALA A 17 -9.31 10.64 2.17
C ALA A 17 -8.00 10.24 1.48
N LEU A 18 -6.86 10.73 1.99
CA LEU A 18 -5.53 10.37 1.47
C LEU A 18 -5.25 8.88 1.60
N ARG A 19 -5.61 8.26 2.73
CA ARG A 19 -5.45 6.82 2.92
C ARG A 19 -6.28 6.04 1.90
N ARG A 20 -7.52 6.44 1.62
CA ARG A 20 -8.36 5.79 0.61
C ARG A 20 -7.75 5.90 -0.79
N LEU A 21 -7.27 7.09 -1.18
CA LEU A 21 -6.60 7.29 -2.47
C LEU A 21 -5.34 6.44 -2.60
N LEU A 22 -4.54 6.34 -1.54
CA LEU A 22 -3.37 5.47 -1.51
C LEU A 22 -3.75 4.00 -1.70
N ILE A 23 -4.75 3.51 -0.97
CA ILE A 23 -5.23 2.12 -1.09
C ILE A 23 -5.72 1.86 -2.52
N GLN A 24 -6.53 2.76 -3.09
CA GLN A 24 -7.01 2.64 -4.47
C GLN A 24 -5.86 2.58 -5.48
N GLY A 25 -4.85 3.43 -5.32
CA GLY A 25 -3.66 3.42 -6.18
C GLY A 25 -2.87 2.11 -6.09
N ILE A 26 -2.70 1.57 -4.87
CA ILE A 26 -2.03 0.27 -4.66
C ILE A 26 -2.86 -0.87 -5.27
N GLU A 27 -4.18 -0.85 -5.10
CA GLU A 27 -5.09 -1.84 -5.68
C GLU A 27 -5.06 -1.82 -7.21
N GLY A 28 -4.81 -0.66 -7.84
CA GLY A 28 -4.59 -0.54 -9.28
C GLY A 28 -3.32 -1.25 -9.78
N LEU A 29 -2.35 -1.53 -8.91
CA LEU A 29 -1.16 -2.32 -9.24
C LEU A 29 -1.37 -3.82 -9.05
N ARG A 30 -2.56 -4.25 -8.59
CA ARG A 30 -2.84 -5.65 -8.29
C ARG A 30 -2.59 -6.49 -9.55
N PRO A 31 -1.69 -7.49 -9.50
CA PRO A 31 -1.49 -8.38 -10.63
C PRO A 31 -2.76 -9.23 -10.86
N GLY A 32 -2.81 -9.94 -11.98
CA GLY A 32 -3.83 -10.98 -12.20
C GLY A 32 -3.79 -12.08 -11.11
N GLU A 33 -4.61 -13.11 -11.27
CA GLU A 33 -4.73 -14.14 -10.23
C GLU A 33 -3.42 -14.91 -9.99
N GLY A 34 -3.09 -15.12 -8.70
CA GLY A 34 -2.08 -16.07 -8.25
C GLY A 34 -0.79 -15.47 -7.68
N PHE A 35 0.07 -16.38 -7.22
CA PHE A 35 1.43 -16.07 -6.80
C PHE A 35 2.31 -15.83 -8.03
N GLY A 36 3.19 -14.83 -7.98
CA GLY A 36 4.00 -14.44 -9.13
C GLY A 36 5.37 -13.88 -8.72
N ILE A 37 6.18 -13.60 -9.74
CA ILE A 37 7.50 -12.98 -9.58
C ILE A 37 7.69 -11.79 -10.52
N SER A 38 6.61 -11.32 -11.16
CA SER A 38 6.64 -10.17 -12.05
C SER A 38 6.90 -8.88 -11.27
N ASP A 39 7.30 -7.82 -11.96
CA ASP A 39 7.56 -6.54 -11.33
C ASP A 39 6.28 -5.93 -10.75
N GLU A 40 5.13 -6.10 -11.40
CA GLU A 40 3.81 -5.69 -10.90
C GLU A 40 3.48 -6.42 -9.59
N TRP A 41 3.66 -7.74 -9.56
CA TRP A 41 3.45 -8.54 -8.36
C TRP A 41 4.38 -8.09 -7.22
N ARG A 42 5.65 -7.82 -7.52
CA ARG A 42 6.64 -7.37 -6.53
C ARG A 42 6.28 -6.00 -5.95
N TYR A 43 5.97 -5.02 -6.80
CA TYR A 43 5.63 -3.66 -6.38
C TYR A 43 4.31 -3.64 -5.62
N PHE A 44 3.31 -4.40 -6.07
CA PHE A 44 2.05 -4.57 -5.35
C PHE A 44 2.30 -5.11 -3.93
N ASN A 45 2.95 -6.26 -3.79
CA ASN A 45 3.15 -6.88 -2.48
C ASN A 45 4.06 -6.03 -1.56
N ALA A 46 5.06 -5.36 -2.12
CA ALA A 46 5.94 -4.46 -1.36
C ALA A 46 5.20 -3.28 -0.70
N LEU A 47 4.08 -2.84 -1.30
CA LEU A 47 3.22 -1.77 -0.77
C LEU A 47 2.00 -2.31 0.00
N TYR A 48 1.38 -3.37 -0.49
CA TYR A 48 0.13 -3.91 0.04
C TYR A 48 0.26 -4.38 1.49
N PHE A 49 1.29 -5.16 1.78
CA PHE A 49 1.52 -5.65 3.15
C PHE A 49 1.71 -4.52 4.16
N PRO A 50 2.64 -3.56 3.99
CA PRO A 50 2.87 -2.54 5.00
C PRO A 50 1.77 -1.47 5.06
N TYR A 51 1.16 -1.08 3.93
CA TYR A 51 0.26 0.07 3.89
C TYR A 51 -1.24 -0.29 3.91
N VAL A 52 -1.60 -1.51 3.46
CA VAL A 52 -2.99 -1.98 3.46
C VAL A 52 -3.24 -2.93 4.62
N LEU A 53 -2.41 -3.98 4.76
CA LEU A 53 -2.57 -4.96 5.82
C LEU A 53 -1.87 -4.60 7.14
N GLY A 54 -0.92 -3.65 7.13
CA GLY A 54 -0.17 -3.27 8.32
C GLY A 54 0.91 -4.27 8.74
N PHE A 55 1.28 -5.22 7.88
CA PHE A 55 2.33 -6.20 8.12
C PHE A 55 3.61 -5.83 7.36
N SER A 56 4.76 -5.90 8.01
CA SER A 56 6.04 -5.77 7.32
C SER A 56 6.77 -7.11 7.29
N PRO A 57 7.36 -7.52 6.16
CA PRO A 57 8.16 -8.74 6.07
C PRO A 57 9.29 -8.81 7.09
N TYR A 58 9.87 -7.68 7.51
CA TYR A 58 11.00 -7.67 8.46
C TYR A 58 10.64 -7.18 9.85
N GLN A 59 9.36 -6.93 10.13
CA GLN A 59 8.93 -6.63 11.49
C GLN A 59 8.51 -7.90 12.21
N HIS A 60 8.76 -7.91 13.52
CA HIS A 60 8.29 -8.98 14.38
C HIS A 60 6.77 -8.89 14.48
N LEU A 61 6.08 -9.97 14.14
CA LEU A 61 4.64 -10.07 14.32
C LEU A 61 4.34 -10.54 15.76
N PRO A 62 3.40 -9.93 16.48
CA PRO A 62 2.98 -10.44 17.78
C PRO A 62 2.46 -11.88 17.66
N PRO A 63 2.71 -12.76 18.65
CA PRO A 63 2.12 -14.09 18.66
C PRO A 63 0.58 -14.02 18.64
N GLY A 64 -0.05 -14.82 17.76
CA GLY A 64 -1.50 -14.93 17.68
C GLY A 64 -2.20 -13.91 16.76
N GLU A 65 -1.46 -13.01 16.12
CA GLU A 65 -2.02 -12.11 15.10
C GLU A 65 -2.43 -12.91 13.85
N PRO A 66 -3.72 -12.94 13.48
CA PRO A 66 -4.18 -13.73 12.35
C PRO A 66 -3.76 -13.10 11.03
N LEU A 67 -3.10 -13.88 10.18
CA LEU A 67 -2.72 -13.45 8.84
C LEU A 67 -3.83 -13.80 7.82
N PRO A 68 -4.09 -12.94 6.82
CA PRO A 68 -5.01 -13.27 5.75
C PRO A 68 -4.59 -14.55 5.01
N PRO A 69 -5.54 -15.29 4.41
CA PRO A 69 -5.21 -16.48 3.62
C PRO A 69 -4.14 -16.17 2.57
N GLY A 70 -3.07 -16.97 2.53
CA GLY A 70 -1.95 -16.82 1.59
C GLY A 70 -0.91 -15.75 1.95
N ALA A 71 -1.16 -14.91 2.96
CA ALA A 71 -0.20 -13.89 3.41
C ALA A 71 1.11 -14.50 3.92
N ASP A 72 1.03 -15.63 4.64
CA ASP A 72 2.20 -16.35 5.15
C ASP A 72 3.18 -16.76 4.05
N ALA A 73 2.67 -17.28 2.94
CA ALA A 73 3.49 -17.73 1.82
C ALA A 73 4.22 -16.55 1.17
N VAL A 74 3.54 -15.41 1.01
CA VAL A 74 4.14 -14.21 0.41
C VAL A 74 5.16 -13.57 1.34
N LEU A 75 4.82 -13.39 2.63
CA LEU A 75 5.74 -12.84 3.62
C LEU A 75 6.97 -13.74 3.81
N GLY A 76 6.77 -15.06 3.82
CA GLY A 76 7.86 -16.05 3.84
C GLY A 76 8.76 -15.93 2.62
N TRP A 77 8.19 -15.85 1.41
CA TRP A 77 8.97 -15.65 0.19
C TRP A 77 9.73 -14.33 0.20
N LEU A 78 9.11 -13.22 0.62
CA LEU A 78 9.77 -11.91 0.72
C LEU A 78 10.96 -11.96 1.68
N ARG A 79 10.82 -12.62 2.84
CA ARG A 79 11.89 -12.79 3.82
C ARG A 79 13.06 -13.60 3.28
N VAL A 80 12.78 -14.66 2.52
CA VAL A 80 13.80 -15.60 2.03
C VAL A 80 14.50 -15.06 0.77
N GLN A 81 13.75 -14.48 -0.15
CA GLN A 81 14.25 -14.17 -1.51
C GLN A 81 14.64 -12.71 -1.70
N VAL A 82 14.15 -11.81 -0.85
CA VAL A 82 14.33 -10.37 -1.03
C VAL A 82 15.16 -9.83 0.13
N PRO A 83 16.29 -9.14 -0.13
CA PRO A 83 16.96 -8.36 0.89
C PRO A 83 16.14 -7.11 1.28
N GLN A 84 16.25 -6.66 2.53
CA GLN A 84 15.49 -5.49 3.01
C GLN A 84 15.71 -4.22 2.17
N ARG A 85 16.94 -3.98 1.71
CA ARG A 85 17.25 -2.86 0.79
C ARG A 85 16.49 -2.99 -0.54
N THR A 86 16.39 -4.20 -1.07
CA THR A 86 15.65 -4.47 -2.32
C THR A 86 14.15 -4.23 -2.11
N LEU A 87 13.59 -4.68 -0.99
CA LEU A 87 12.18 -4.38 -0.66
C LEU A 87 11.95 -2.87 -0.62
N HIS A 88 12.84 -2.11 0.03
CA HIS A 88 12.72 -0.66 0.07
C HIS A 88 12.81 -0.01 -1.32
N ASN A 89 13.70 -0.51 -2.19
CA ASN A 89 13.77 -0.03 -3.59
C ASN A 89 12.47 -0.34 -4.36
N TRP A 90 11.86 -1.49 -4.12
CA TRP A 90 10.56 -1.85 -4.71
C TRP A 90 9.43 -0.97 -4.20
N GLN A 91 9.43 -0.62 -2.91
CA GLN A 91 8.49 0.35 -2.34
C GLN A 91 8.59 1.70 -3.03
N ASN A 92 9.82 2.23 -3.20
CA ASN A 92 10.04 3.50 -3.87
C ASN A 92 9.59 3.47 -5.35
N ARG A 93 9.87 2.38 -6.06
CA ARG A 93 9.42 2.20 -7.46
C ARG A 93 7.90 2.08 -7.56
N GLY A 94 7.27 1.26 -6.71
CA GLY A 94 5.81 1.13 -6.67
C GLY A 94 5.12 2.46 -6.34
N ALA A 95 5.64 3.21 -5.37
CA ALA A 95 5.12 4.52 -5.02
C ALA A 95 5.21 5.52 -6.19
N ALA A 96 6.29 5.47 -6.98
CA ALA A 96 6.43 6.27 -8.18
C ALA A 96 5.38 5.90 -9.25
N LEU A 97 5.07 4.61 -9.44
CA LEU A 97 4.02 4.16 -10.35
C LEU A 97 2.63 4.65 -9.92
N VAL A 98 2.29 4.51 -8.63
CA VAL A 98 1.04 5.05 -8.07
C VAL A 98 0.94 6.56 -8.29
N ALA A 99 2.02 7.30 -8.04
CA ALA A 99 2.03 8.75 -8.23
C ALA A 99 1.83 9.14 -9.71
N THR A 100 2.39 8.38 -10.65
CA THR A 100 2.17 8.61 -12.08
C THR A 100 0.71 8.34 -12.46
N ALA A 101 0.15 7.22 -12.03
CA ALA A 101 -1.26 6.91 -12.28
C ALA A 101 -2.21 7.98 -11.71
N LEU A 102 -1.92 8.52 -10.52
CA LEU A 102 -2.69 9.63 -9.94
C LEU A 102 -2.61 10.93 -10.76
N ARG A 103 -1.42 11.27 -11.26
CA ARG A 103 -1.24 12.45 -12.14
C ARG A 103 -1.99 12.28 -13.45
N GLU A 104 -1.98 11.09 -14.04
CA GLU A 104 -2.73 10.79 -15.25
C GLU A 104 -4.24 10.84 -15.00
N TRP A 105 -4.70 10.30 -13.87
CA TRP A 105 -6.10 10.38 -13.46
C TRP A 105 -6.59 11.83 -13.30
N GLU A 106 -5.76 12.69 -12.68
CA GLU A 106 -6.00 14.14 -12.57
C GLU A 106 -6.03 14.83 -13.94
N ALA A 107 -5.05 14.55 -14.81
CA ALA A 107 -4.96 15.13 -16.15
C ALA A 107 -6.16 14.75 -17.04
N ASN A 108 -6.74 13.56 -16.84
CA ASN A 108 -7.92 13.09 -17.54
C ASN A 108 -9.24 13.72 -17.05
N GLY A 109 -9.18 14.71 -16.15
CA GLY A 109 -10.33 15.53 -15.77
C GLY A 109 -11.29 14.90 -14.77
N HIS A 110 -10.88 13.82 -14.09
CA HIS A 110 -11.70 13.18 -13.04
C HIS A 110 -11.74 13.99 -11.72
N CYS A 111 -10.86 14.99 -11.59
CA CYS A 111 -10.92 16.04 -10.57
C CYS A 111 -11.41 17.34 -11.23
N ARG A 112 -12.72 17.49 -11.39
CA ARG A 112 -13.35 18.78 -11.71
C ARG A 112 -14.55 19.03 -10.82
#